data_AF-A0A645GAK8-F1
#
_entry.id   AF-A0A645GAK8-F1
#
_cell.length_a   1.000
_cell.length_b   1.000
_cell.length_c   1.000
_cell.angle_alpha   90.00
_cell.angle_beta   90.00
_cell.angle_gamma   90.00
#
_symmetry.space_group_name_H-M   'P 1'
#
loop_
_entity.id
_entity.type
_entity.pdbx_description
1 polymer ?
#
loop_
_entity_poly.entity_id
_entity_poly.type
_entity_poly.pdbx_seq_one_letter_code
_entity_poly.pdbx_strand_id
1 'polypeptide(L)'
;MSAIAGIPLDQGIAVTGSVDQMGFIQPIGGVNEKIEGFFRYCKANGFTGKQGVIIPVQNEQHLMLNHEVTEAVRKNKFHIWSVSTIDEGIEILTGVPAGTKDEKGGYPKNSVHGRVQAALEGWIERSFRYKKVMTDRVDPPKKRSRRKTAPAMNEEPAVVKEAE
;
A
#
# COMPACT_ATOMS: atom_id res chain seq x y z
N MET A 1 0.64 0.65 -6.12
CA MET A 1 0.94 -0.15 -4.91
C MET A 1 1.27 0.73 -3.71
N SER A 2 2.36 1.49 -3.71
CA SER A 2 2.79 2.31 -2.55
C SER A 2 1.70 3.24 -1.98
N ALA A 3 0.98 3.99 -2.82
CA ALA A 3 -0.09 4.89 -2.36
C ALA A 3 -1.25 4.14 -1.66
N ILE A 4 -1.57 2.92 -2.10
CA ILE A 4 -2.61 2.09 -1.48
C ILE A 4 -2.10 1.53 -0.16
N ALA A 5 -0.85 1.07 -0.14
CA ALA A 5 -0.20 0.49 1.03
C ALA A 5 0.23 1.52 2.10
N GLY A 6 0.25 2.81 1.76
CA GLY A 6 0.77 3.88 2.62
C GLY A 6 2.27 3.74 2.90
N ILE A 7 3.05 3.20 1.96
CA ILE A 7 4.50 2.99 2.13
C ILE A 7 5.26 4.04 1.31
N PRO A 8 6.20 4.81 1.92
CA PRO A 8 7.01 5.76 1.19
C PRO A 8 7.98 5.05 0.21
N LEU A 9 8.36 5.76 -0.85
CA LEU A 9 9.34 5.29 -1.83
C LEU A 9 10.66 6.06 -1.67
N ASP A 10 11.79 5.36 -1.77
CA ASP A 10 13.12 5.98 -1.79
C ASP A 10 13.30 6.80 -3.09
N GLN A 11 13.38 8.12 -2.93
CA GLN A 11 13.54 9.07 -4.04
C GLN A 11 14.97 9.13 -4.59
N GLY A 12 15.94 8.47 -3.93
CA GLY A 12 17.29 8.28 -4.46
C GLY A 12 17.35 7.26 -5.58
N ILE A 13 16.26 6.52 -5.84
CA ILE A 13 16.23 5.41 -6.79
C ILE A 13 15.33 5.79 -7.97
N ALA A 14 15.91 5.90 -9.16
CA ALA A 14 15.14 6.03 -10.39
C ALA A 14 14.73 4.65 -10.92
N VAL A 15 13.65 4.60 -11.69
CA VAL A 15 13.13 3.35 -12.26
C VAL A 15 12.83 3.54 -13.73
N THR A 16 13.25 2.59 -14.56
CA THR A 16 12.82 2.48 -15.95
C THR A 16 12.42 1.05 -16.26
N GLY A 17 11.34 0.87 -17.00
CA GLY A 17 10.86 -0.44 -17.43
C GLY A 17 9.47 -0.32 -18.02
N SER A 18 9.08 -1.31 -18.82
CA SER A 18 7.68 -1.60 -19.13
C SER A 18 7.23 -2.79 -18.30
N VAL A 19 5.92 -3.00 -18.20
CA VAL A 19 5.33 -4.09 -17.43
C VAL A 19 4.20 -4.73 -18.22
N ASP A 20 4.09 -6.06 -18.17
CA ASP A 20 2.93 -6.76 -18.71
C ASP A 20 1.83 -6.97 -17.65
N GLN A 21 0.70 -7.57 -18.05
CA GLN A 21 -0.43 -7.79 -17.16
C GLN A 21 -0.14 -8.77 -16.01
N MET A 22 0.90 -9.61 -16.17
CA MET A 22 1.31 -10.59 -15.18
C MET A 22 2.35 -10.01 -14.21
N GLY A 23 2.78 -8.77 -14.42
CA GLY A 23 3.77 -8.09 -13.58
C GLY A 23 5.22 -8.38 -13.95
N PHE A 24 5.47 -8.97 -15.13
CA PHE A 24 6.84 -9.14 -15.62
C PHE A 24 7.37 -7.85 -16.23
N ILE A 25 8.62 -7.54 -15.89
CA ILE A 25 9.31 -6.36 -16.41
C ILE A 25 9.83 -6.66 -17.81
N GLN A 26 9.58 -5.71 -18.70
CA GLN A 26 9.89 -5.81 -20.12
C GLN A 26 11.05 -4.89 -20.50
N PRO A 27 11.86 -5.30 -21.49
CA PRO A 27 13.00 -4.51 -21.95
C PRO A 27 12.56 -3.17 -22.52
N ILE A 28 13.46 -2.18 -22.40
CA ILE A 28 13.26 -0.83 -22.89
C ILE A 28 14.41 -0.40 -23.79
N GLY A 29 14.13 0.59 -24.66
CA GLY A 29 15.15 1.31 -25.42
C GLY A 29 15.82 2.39 -24.57
N GLY A 30 17.07 2.72 -24.93
CA GLY A 30 17.84 3.81 -24.35
C GLY A 30 18.23 3.59 -22.88
N VAL A 31 18.58 2.36 -22.49
CA VAL A 31 18.89 2.03 -21.09
C VAL A 31 20.12 2.78 -20.58
N ASN A 32 21.15 2.93 -21.41
CA ASN A 32 22.40 3.60 -21.05
C ASN A 32 22.14 5.10 -20.81
N GLU A 33 21.43 5.76 -21.71
CA GLU A 33 21.11 7.18 -21.64
C GLU A 33 20.26 7.51 -20.41
N LYS A 34 19.35 6.61 -20.03
CA LYS A 34 18.52 6.75 -18.83
C LYS A 34 19.34 6.61 -17.55
N ILE A 35 20.22 5.60 -17.48
CA ILE A 35 21.12 5.41 -16.33
C ILE A 35 22.03 6.63 -16.18
N GLU A 36 22.68 7.03 -17.27
CA GLU A 36 23.63 8.13 -17.27
C GLU A 36 22.96 9.48 -17.02
N GLY A 37 21.73 9.66 -17.49
CA GLY A 37 20.92 10.84 -17.19
C GLY A 37 20.70 11.01 -15.69
N PHE A 38 20.25 9.95 -15.01
CA PHE A 38 20.05 9.99 -13.57
C PHE A 38 21.37 10.09 -12.80
N PHE A 39 22.42 9.40 -13.25
CA PHE A 39 23.76 9.52 -12.69
C PHE A 39 24.27 10.96 -12.69
N ARG A 40 24.14 11.67 -13.82
CA ARG A 40 24.53 13.09 -13.92
C ARG A 40 23.74 13.97 -12.96
N TYR A 41 22.44 13.72 -12.82
CA TYR A 41 21.61 14.42 -11.84
C TYR A 41 22.11 14.19 -10.40
N CYS A 42 22.38 12.93 -10.01
CA CYS A 42 22.93 12.61 -8.69
C CYS A 42 24.30 13.25 -8.47
N LYS A 43 25.18 13.22 -9.48
CA LYS A 43 26.51 13.83 -9.43
C LYS A 43 26.42 15.34 -9.19
N ALA A 44 25.54 16.04 -9.91
CA ALA A 44 25.36 17.48 -9.79
C ALA A 44 24.81 17.91 -8.41
N ASN A 45 23.99 17.07 -7.78
CA ASN A 45 23.41 17.34 -6.46
C ASN A 45 24.22 16.75 -5.30
N GLY A 46 25.33 16.05 -5.59
CA GLY A 46 26.13 15.31 -4.63
C GLY A 46 25.61 13.89 -4.40
N PHE A 47 26.54 12.92 -4.42
CA PHE A 47 26.20 11.52 -4.19
C PHE A 47 25.87 11.27 -2.72
N THR A 48 24.76 10.56 -2.48
CA THR A 48 24.39 10.08 -1.14
C THR A 48 24.96 8.71 -0.81
N GLY A 49 25.51 8.00 -1.81
CA GLY A 49 25.99 6.62 -1.69
C GLY A 49 24.89 5.55 -1.75
N LYS A 50 23.62 5.96 -1.83
CA LYS A 50 22.46 5.05 -1.93
C LYS A 50 21.72 5.16 -3.27
N GLN A 51 22.04 6.17 -4.07
CA GLN A 51 21.34 6.47 -5.30
C GLN A 51 21.60 5.41 -6.38
N GLY A 52 20.63 5.20 -7.26
CA GLY A 52 20.80 4.25 -8.34
C GLY A 52 19.59 4.14 -9.26
N VAL A 53 19.65 3.18 -10.18
CA VAL A 53 18.58 2.94 -11.17
C VAL A 53 18.16 1.49 -11.17
N ILE A 54 16.85 1.25 -11.15
CA ILE A 54 16.24 -0.05 -11.43
C ILE A 54 16.01 -0.20 -12.93
N ILE A 55 16.46 -1.30 -13.51
CA ILE A 55 16.35 -1.64 -14.94
C ILE A 55 15.76 -3.05 -15.16
N PRO A 56 15.24 -3.36 -16.35
CA PRO A 56 14.87 -4.73 -16.71
C PRO A 56 16.09 -5.65 -16.75
N VAL A 57 15.98 -6.88 -16.25
CA VAL A 57 17.06 -7.88 -16.33
C VAL A 57 17.51 -8.17 -17.76
N GLN A 58 16.58 -8.13 -18.71
CA GLN A 58 16.87 -8.38 -20.13
C GLN A 58 17.73 -7.26 -20.75
N ASN A 59 17.82 -6.09 -20.09
CA ASN A 59 18.67 -4.98 -20.53
C ASN A 59 20.12 -5.08 -20.05
N GLU A 60 20.48 -6.02 -19.17
CA GLU A 60 21.86 -6.19 -18.69
C GLU A 60 22.85 -6.37 -19.85
N GLN A 61 22.51 -7.19 -20.83
CA GLN A 61 23.33 -7.44 -22.01
C GLN A 61 23.52 -6.20 -22.91
N HIS A 62 22.70 -5.16 -22.73
CA HIS A 62 22.75 -3.92 -23.49
C HIS A 62 23.53 -2.81 -22.78
N LEU A 63 24.06 -3.07 -21.58
CA LEU A 63 24.79 -2.08 -20.78
C LEU A 63 26.18 -1.82 -21.39
N MET A 64 26.35 -0.57 -21.84
CA MET A 64 27.59 -0.02 -22.39
C MET A 64 27.80 1.36 -21.75
N LEU A 65 27.97 1.35 -20.42
CA LEU A 65 27.98 2.57 -19.61
C LEU A 65 29.34 3.28 -19.66
N ASN A 66 29.30 4.60 -19.61
CA ASN A 66 30.48 5.44 -19.47
C ASN A 66 31.34 5.04 -18.26
N HIS A 67 32.67 5.18 -18.41
CA HIS A 67 33.64 4.75 -17.40
C HIS A 67 33.35 5.37 -16.02
N GLU A 68 32.94 6.64 -15.96
CA GLU A 68 32.60 7.32 -14.70
C GLU A 68 31.47 6.65 -13.92
N VAL A 69 30.46 6.09 -14.61
CA VAL A 69 29.35 5.38 -13.99
C VAL A 69 29.87 4.08 -13.41
N THR A 70 30.64 3.31 -14.20
CA THR A 70 31.22 2.04 -13.74
C THR A 70 32.13 2.24 -12.52
N GLU A 71 32.91 3.32 -12.49
CA GLU A 71 33.76 3.67 -11.35
C GLU A 71 32.97 4.05 -10.10
N ALA A 72 31.89 4.79 -10.26
CA ALA A 72 31.02 5.14 -9.13
C ALA A 72 30.32 3.89 -8.55
N VAL A 73 29.91 2.96 -9.41
CA VAL A 73 29.34 1.66 -9.01
C VAL A 73 30.39 0.84 -8.25
N ARG A 74 31.61 0.70 -8.79
CA ARG A 74 32.73 0.02 -8.08
C ARG A 74 33.03 0.63 -6.72
N LYS A 75 32.84 1.94 -6.55
CA LYS A 75 33.07 2.67 -5.31
C LYS A 75 31.83 2.74 -4.40
N ASN A 76 30.77 1.99 -4.69
CA ASN A 76 29.49 2.01 -3.95
C ASN A 76 28.86 3.40 -3.81
N LYS A 77 29.12 4.31 -4.75
CA LYS A 77 28.53 5.66 -4.76
C LYS A 77 27.22 5.71 -5.52
N PHE A 78 27.02 4.77 -6.44
CA PHE A 78 25.85 4.65 -7.30
C PHE A 78 25.54 3.17 -7.53
N HIS A 79 24.28 2.83 -7.74
CA HIS A 79 23.84 1.44 -7.82
C HIS A 79 23.00 1.20 -9.07
N ILE A 80 23.04 -0.01 -9.59
CA ILE A 80 22.19 -0.45 -10.70
C ILE A 80 21.59 -1.78 -10.28
N TRP A 81 20.26 -1.85 -10.23
CA TRP A 81 19.54 -3.06 -9.89
C TRP A 81 18.77 -3.54 -11.11
N SER A 82 18.98 -4.79 -11.50
CA SER A 82 18.16 -5.47 -12.48
C SER A 82 17.03 -6.22 -11.80
N VAL A 83 15.83 -6.13 -12.38
CA VAL A 83 14.64 -6.82 -11.87
C VAL A 83 13.88 -7.51 -13.01
N SER A 84 13.24 -8.62 -12.66
CA SER A 84 12.39 -9.43 -13.55
C SER A 84 10.90 -9.17 -13.31
N THR A 85 10.53 -8.71 -12.12
CA THR A 85 9.13 -8.54 -11.71
C THR A 85 8.90 -7.19 -11.01
N ILE A 86 7.65 -6.73 -10.98
CA ILE A 86 7.26 -5.54 -10.21
C ILE A 86 7.50 -5.70 -8.70
N ASP A 87 7.47 -6.94 -8.20
CA ASP A 87 7.62 -7.25 -6.79
C ASP A 87 9.06 -7.02 -6.33
N GLU A 88 10.05 -7.46 -7.11
CA GLU A 88 11.46 -7.13 -6.86
C GLU A 88 11.69 -5.61 -6.87
N GLY A 89 11.09 -4.91 -7.83
CA GLY A 89 11.21 -3.45 -7.93
C GLY A 89 10.62 -2.71 -6.74
N ILE A 90 9.42 -3.12 -6.27
CA ILE A 90 8.78 -2.46 -5.12
C ILE A 90 9.52 -2.76 -3.81
N GLU A 91 10.14 -3.93 -3.68
CA GLU A 91 10.99 -4.26 -2.53
C GLU A 91 12.18 -3.32 -2.44
N ILE A 92 12.88 -3.09 -3.55
CA ILE A 92 14.02 -2.17 -3.60
C ILE A 92 13.59 -0.74 -3.23
N LEU A 93 12.48 -0.27 -3.80
CA LEU A 93 12.01 1.11 -3.57
C LEU A 93 11.50 1.37 -2.16
N THR A 94 11.00 0.34 -1.47
CA THR A 94 10.36 0.49 -0.15
C THR A 94 11.19 -0.05 1.00
N GLY A 95 12.14 -0.95 0.73
CA GLY A 95 12.83 -1.75 1.75
C GLY A 95 11.92 -2.75 2.47
N VAL A 96 10.71 -3.01 1.94
CA VAL A 96 9.70 -3.90 2.54
C VAL A 96 9.44 -5.06 1.59
N PRO A 97 9.41 -6.32 2.06
CA PRO A 97 9.07 -7.47 1.22
C PRO A 97 7.71 -7.29 0.51
N ALA A 98 7.62 -7.66 -0.77
CA ALA A 98 6.38 -7.61 -1.53
C ALA A 98 5.32 -8.53 -0.89
N GLY A 99 5.76 -9.74 -0.51
CA GLY A 99 4.97 -10.76 0.19
C GLY A 99 4.25 -11.70 -0.77
N THR A 100 4.36 -13.00 -0.55
CA THR A 100 3.66 -13.99 -1.37
C THR A 100 2.30 -14.34 -0.78
N LYS A 101 1.36 -14.69 -1.66
CA LYS A 101 0.03 -15.11 -1.27
C LYS A 101 0.08 -16.54 -0.70
N ASP A 102 -0.53 -16.75 0.45
CA ASP A 102 -0.68 -18.08 1.04
C ASP A 102 -1.85 -18.88 0.41
N GLU A 103 -1.98 -20.15 0.77
CA GLU A 103 -3.04 -21.05 0.27
C GLU A 103 -4.46 -20.56 0.63
N LYS A 104 -4.60 -19.75 1.68
CA LYS A 104 -5.87 -19.16 2.14
C LYS A 104 -6.14 -17.82 1.47
N GLY A 105 -5.23 -17.36 0.62
CA GLY A 105 -5.32 -16.14 -0.14
C GLY A 105 -4.90 -14.88 0.62
N GLY A 106 -4.30 -15.01 1.80
CA GLY A 106 -3.75 -13.90 2.56
C GLY A 106 -2.30 -13.58 2.20
N TYR A 107 -1.87 -12.37 2.50
CA TYR A 107 -0.48 -11.94 2.43
C TYR A 107 0.09 -11.66 3.82
N PRO A 108 1.42 -11.78 4.04
CA PRO A 108 2.04 -11.39 5.30
C PRO A 108 1.71 -9.93 5.66
N LYS A 109 1.22 -9.68 6.87
CA LYS A 109 0.73 -8.34 7.28
C LYS A 109 1.75 -7.21 7.09
N ASN A 110 3.03 -7.52 7.30
CA ASN A 110 4.11 -6.53 7.21
C ASN A 110 4.67 -6.36 5.78
N SER A 111 4.12 -7.06 4.79
CA SER A 111 4.50 -6.96 3.38
C SER A 111 3.76 -5.85 2.64
N VAL A 112 4.24 -5.48 1.45
CA VAL A 112 3.56 -4.52 0.57
C VAL A 112 2.16 -5.00 0.22
N HIS A 113 2.03 -6.23 -0.29
CA HIS A 113 0.73 -6.79 -0.70
C HIS A 113 -0.22 -6.97 0.49
N GLY A 114 0.29 -7.33 1.67
CA GLY A 114 -0.51 -7.39 2.90
C GLY A 114 -1.11 -6.04 3.31
N ARG A 115 -0.33 -4.97 3.19
CA ARG A 115 -0.83 -3.60 3.46
C ARG A 115 -1.81 -3.13 2.39
N VAL A 116 -1.57 -3.47 1.11
CA VAL A 116 -2.53 -3.21 0.03
C VAL A 116 -3.86 -3.90 0.31
N GLN A 117 -3.83 -5.19 0.63
CA GLN A 117 -5.04 -5.96 0.93
C GLN A 117 -5.83 -5.34 2.09
N ALA A 118 -5.16 -5.03 3.21
CA ALA A 118 -5.80 -4.42 4.37
C ALA A 118 -6.43 -3.05 4.05
N ALA A 119 -5.75 -2.23 3.22
CA ALA A 119 -6.28 -0.96 2.78
C ALA A 119 -7.55 -1.13 1.93
N LEU A 120 -7.52 -2.03 0.95
CA LEU A 120 -8.67 -2.32 0.08
C LEU A 120 -9.87 -2.86 0.87
N GLU A 121 -9.65 -3.76 1.82
CA GLU A 121 -10.69 -4.25 2.73
C GLU A 121 -11.33 -3.10 3.54
N GLY A 122 -10.50 -2.20 4.08
CA GLY A 122 -11.00 -1.00 4.78
C GLY A 122 -11.76 -0.03 3.88
N TRP A 123 -11.44 0.03 2.57
CA TRP A 123 -12.19 0.83 1.60
C TRP A 123 -13.56 0.23 1.30
N ILE A 124 -13.62 -1.10 1.16
CA ILE A 124 -14.86 -1.84 0.98
C ILE A 124 -15.77 -1.63 2.20
N GLU A 125 -15.25 -1.78 3.42
CA GLU A 125 -16.01 -1.57 4.65
C GLU A 125 -16.58 -0.14 4.74
N ARG A 126 -15.78 0.87 4.40
CA ARG A 126 -16.21 2.27 4.33
C ARG A 126 -17.33 2.48 3.30
N SER A 127 -17.25 1.82 2.14
CA SER A 127 -18.26 1.95 1.10
C SER A 127 -19.63 1.39 1.55
N PHE A 128 -19.63 0.26 2.27
CA PHE A 128 -20.86 -0.29 2.85
C PHE A 128 -21.44 0.61 3.95
N ARG A 129 -20.59 1.15 4.83
CA ARG A 129 -21.05 2.14 5.83
C ARG A 129 -21.66 3.37 5.17
N TYR A 130 -21.02 3.88 4.11
CA TYR A 130 -21.53 5.04 3.38
C TYR A 130 -22.87 4.74 2.69
N LYS A 131 -23.01 3.56 2.07
CA LYS A 131 -24.28 3.10 1.50
C LYS A 131 -25.38 3.06 2.54
N LYS A 132 -25.11 2.51 3.73
CA LYS A 132 -26.06 2.50 4.85
C LYS A 132 -26.46 3.91 5.29
N VAL A 133 -25.49 4.82 5.46
CA VAL A 133 -25.77 6.22 5.80
C VAL A 133 -26.61 6.92 4.73
N MET A 134 -26.35 6.66 3.44
CA MET A 134 -27.18 7.18 2.35
C MET A 134 -28.60 6.60 2.38
N THR A 135 -28.73 5.30 2.58
CA THR A 135 -30.04 4.65 2.72
C THR A 135 -30.82 5.22 3.91
N ASP A 136 -30.18 5.40 5.07
CA ASP A 136 -30.80 5.97 6.26
C ASP A 136 -31.18 7.47 6.08
N ARG A 137 -30.59 8.18 5.11
CA ARG A 137 -30.98 9.55 4.74
C ARG A 137 -32.17 9.60 3.78
N VAL A 138 -32.24 8.67 2.83
CA VAL A 138 -33.31 8.60 1.81
C VAL A 138 -34.57 7.96 2.40
N ASP A 139 -34.40 6.84 3.10
CA ASP A 139 -35.45 6.09 3.79
C ASP A 139 -35.06 5.91 5.27
N PRO A 140 -35.33 6.91 6.12
CA PRO A 140 -34.94 6.85 7.51
C PRO A 140 -35.64 5.69 8.22
N PRO A 141 -34.91 4.93 9.08
CA PRO A 141 -35.49 3.78 9.77
C PRO A 141 -36.70 4.22 10.59
N LYS A 142 -37.85 3.55 10.41
CA LYS A 142 -39.08 3.83 11.16
C LYS A 142 -38.76 3.81 12.65
N LYS A 143 -38.97 4.94 13.34
CA LYS A 143 -38.83 5.04 14.81
C LYS A 143 -39.63 3.90 15.44
N ARG A 144 -38.94 2.96 16.10
CA ARG A 144 -39.60 2.01 17.00
C ARG A 144 -40.27 2.84 18.09
N SER A 145 -41.59 2.95 18.01
CA SER A 145 -42.43 3.47 19.09
C SER A 145 -41.97 2.82 20.40
N ARG A 146 -41.45 3.63 21.33
CA ARG A 146 -41.34 3.21 22.74
C ARG A 146 -42.75 2.84 23.16
N ARG A 147 -43.03 1.54 23.32
CA ARG A 147 -44.23 1.10 24.04
C ARG A 147 -44.21 1.81 25.38
N LYS A 148 -45.17 2.72 25.59
CA LYS A 148 -45.48 3.25 26.92
C LYS A 148 -45.85 2.05 27.78
N THR A 149 -44.99 1.63 28.69
CA THR A 149 -45.42 0.90 29.88
C THR A 149 -46.38 1.83 30.63
N ALA A 150 -47.64 1.41 30.75
CA ALA A 150 -48.67 2.14 31.48
C ALA A 150 -48.26 2.27 32.96
N PRO A 151 -48.63 3.36 33.66
CA PRO A 151 -48.32 3.52 35.07
C PRO A 151 -49.16 2.54 35.89
N ALA A 152 -48.53 1.82 36.81
CA ALA A 152 -49.24 1.10 37.86
C ALA A 152 -49.95 2.16 38.74
N MET A 153 -51.27 2.15 38.73
CA MET A 153 -52.07 2.92 39.69
C MET A 153 -51.97 2.22 41.05
N ASN A 154 -51.53 2.99 42.03
CA ASN A 154 -51.60 2.66 43.45
C ASN A 154 -53.06 2.47 43.88
N GLU A 155 -53.34 1.37 44.57
CA GLU A 155 -54.35 1.34 45.61
C GLU A 155 -53.70 0.86 46.91
N GLU A 156 -53.51 1.80 47.80
CA GLU A 156 -53.46 1.66 49.25
C GLU A 156 -54.28 2.86 49.79
N PRO A 157 -54.85 2.84 51.01
CA PRO A 157 -54.37 2.07 52.16
C PRO A 157 -55.45 1.53 53.13
N ALA A 158 -54.95 0.82 54.15
CA ALA A 158 -55.26 1.02 55.57
C ALA A 158 -56.12 -0.03 56.32
N VAL A 159 -55.48 -0.65 57.32
CA VAL A 159 -55.76 -0.58 58.76
C VAL A 159 -55.68 -1.95 59.45
N VAL A 160 -54.78 -1.97 60.44
CA VAL A 160 -54.49 -2.97 61.47
C VAL A 160 -55.69 -3.22 62.39
N LYS A 161 -55.91 -4.48 62.83
CA LYS A 161 -56.34 -4.79 64.22
C LYS A 161 -56.18 -6.28 64.56
N GLU A 162 -55.68 -6.51 65.77
CA GLU A 162 -55.39 -7.78 66.46
C GLU A 162 -56.64 -8.49 67.03
N ALA A 163 -56.37 -9.64 67.68
CA ALA A 163 -57.20 -10.53 68.53
C ALA A 163 -57.97 -11.63 67.76
N GLU A 164 -57.92 -12.91 68.12
CA GLU A 164 -57.77 -13.57 69.44
C GLU A 164 -57.06 -14.94 69.30
#